data_AF-A0A7U9XJC8-F1
#
_entry.id   AF-A0A7U9XJC8-F1
#
_cell.length_a   1.000
_cell.length_b   1.000
_cell.length_c   1.000
_cell.angle_alpha   90.00
_cell.angle_beta   90.00
_cell.angle_gamma   90.00
#
_symmetry.space_group_name_H-M   'P 1'
#
loop_
_entity.id
_entity.type
_entity.pdbx_description
1 polymer ?
#
loop_
_entity_poly.entity_id
_entity_poly.type
_entity_poly.pdbx_seq_one_letter_code
_entity_poly.pdbx_strand_id
1 'polypeptide(L)'
;MELIEVILSKENLNRAYKKVVSNKGASGVDGITVEELGDYIRENRDEIVTALRNRIYMPKPVRRVYIPKDNGKQRPLGIPTALDRTIQQAIAQPISDIYEEIFSNYSYGFRPGRSCHNAIRQALEYLNDTTLNLIRKYLKAGVLEKGLEKATITGVPQGGLRSVVC
;
A
#
# COMPACT_ATOMS: atom_id res chain seq x y z
N MET A 1 1.65 25.24 15.63
CA MET A 1 0.34 24.75 15.13
C MET A 1 0.31 23.26 15.36
N GLU A 2 -0.69 22.74 16.06
CA GLU A 2 -0.78 21.28 16.27
C GLU A 2 -1.17 20.57 14.98
N LEU A 3 -0.68 19.34 14.79
CA LEU A 3 -0.94 18.54 13.59
C LEU A 3 -2.43 18.31 13.37
N ILE A 4 -3.23 18.23 14.44
CA ILE A 4 -4.68 18.05 14.35
C ILE A 4 -5.38 19.21 13.62
N GLU A 5 -4.90 20.45 13.77
CA GLU A 5 -5.48 21.60 13.07
C GLU A 5 -5.13 21.58 11.57
N VAL A 6 -3.97 21.02 11.21
CA VAL A 6 -3.62 20.76 9.80
C VAL A 6 -4.53 19.67 9.22
N ILE A 7 -4.70 18.57 9.95
CA ILE A 7 -5.56 17.44 9.55
C ILE A 7 -7.00 17.90 9.32
N LEU A 8 -7.54 18.71 10.24
CA LEU A 8 -8.94 19.16 10.21
C LEU A 8 -9.16 20.46 9.41
N SER A 9 -8.12 21.01 8.80
CA SER A 9 -8.25 22.18 7.91
C SER A 9 -9.19 21.87 6.75
N LYS A 10 -9.95 22.90 6.33
CA LYS A 10 -10.94 22.76 5.25
C LYS A 10 -10.27 22.31 3.95
N GLU A 11 -9.09 22.81 3.67
CA GLU A 11 -8.28 22.52 2.50
C GLU A 11 -7.84 21.05 2.49
N ASN A 12 -7.33 20.53 3.63
CA ASN A 12 -6.88 19.16 3.76
C ASN A 12 -8.05 18.16 3.68
N LEU A 13 -9.16 18.43 4.37
CA LEU A 13 -10.37 17.61 4.31
C LEU A 13 -10.96 17.56 2.90
N ASN A 14 -10.99 18.69 2.18
CA ASN A 14 -11.45 18.72 0.80
C ASN A 14 -10.56 17.92 -0.14
N ARG A 15 -9.23 17.99 0.02
CA ARG A 15 -8.27 17.14 -0.72
C ARG A 15 -8.54 15.66 -0.44
N ALA A 16 -8.73 15.31 0.83
CA ALA A 16 -8.96 13.94 1.25
C ALA A 16 -10.27 13.38 0.67
N TYR A 17 -11.35 14.15 0.75
CA TYR A 17 -12.64 13.82 0.15
C TYR A 17 -12.51 13.55 -1.37
N LYS A 18 -11.92 14.50 -2.11
CA LYS A 18 -11.71 14.36 -3.56
C LYS A 18 -10.90 13.12 -3.90
N LYS A 19 -9.87 12.81 -3.11
CA LYS A 19 -9.05 11.61 -3.29
C LYS A 19 -9.88 10.34 -3.10
N VAL A 20 -10.66 10.25 -2.03
CA VAL A 20 -11.52 9.08 -1.75
C VAL A 20 -12.58 8.89 -2.84
N VAL A 21 -13.22 9.97 -3.29
CA VAL A 21 -14.21 9.91 -4.39
C VAL A 21 -13.56 9.43 -5.68
N SER A 22 -12.36 9.94 -6.02
CA SER A 22 -11.64 9.51 -7.22
C SER A 22 -11.27 8.02 -7.24
N ASN A 23 -11.12 7.39 -6.07
CA ASN A 23 -10.78 5.97 -5.94
C ASN A 23 -11.99 5.04 -6.20
N LYS A 24 -13.23 5.56 -6.27
CA LYS A 24 -14.47 4.80 -6.57
C LYS A 24 -14.64 3.51 -5.75
N GLY A 25 -14.28 3.56 -4.47
CA GLY A 25 -14.30 2.39 -3.59
C GLY A 25 -15.71 2.02 -3.11
N ALA A 26 -16.02 0.73 -3.01
CA ALA A 26 -17.30 0.23 -2.48
C ALA A 26 -17.62 0.78 -1.08
N SER A 27 -18.91 0.84 -0.74
CA SER A 27 -19.39 1.33 0.55
C SER A 27 -18.99 0.42 1.72
N GLY A 28 -18.94 1.01 2.92
CA GLY A 28 -18.61 0.30 4.16
C GLY A 28 -19.83 -0.42 4.76
N VAL A 29 -19.82 -0.61 6.08
CA VAL A 29 -20.92 -1.26 6.80
C VAL A 29 -22.21 -0.44 6.85
N ASP A 30 -22.10 0.87 6.64
CA ASP A 30 -23.21 1.83 6.69
C ASP A 30 -23.89 2.05 5.34
N GLY A 31 -23.42 1.40 4.28
CA GLY A 31 -24.04 1.46 2.95
C GLY A 31 -23.80 2.77 2.18
N ILE A 32 -23.41 3.85 2.85
CA ILE A 32 -23.16 5.17 2.23
C ILE A 32 -22.09 5.05 1.14
N THR A 33 -22.48 5.42 -0.07
CA THR A 33 -21.64 5.41 -1.27
C THR A 33 -20.72 6.63 -1.33
N VAL A 34 -19.75 6.64 -2.26
CA VAL A 34 -18.87 7.82 -2.42
C VAL A 34 -19.60 8.99 -3.05
N GLU A 35 -20.69 8.72 -3.77
CA GLU A 35 -21.59 9.68 -4.39
C GLU A 35 -22.43 10.41 -3.32
N GLU A 36 -22.95 9.69 -2.33
CA GLU A 36 -23.76 10.25 -1.22
C GLU A 36 -22.90 10.92 -0.14
N LEU A 37 -21.60 10.58 -0.08
CA LEU A 37 -20.68 11.06 0.96
C LEU A 37 -20.64 12.60 1.06
N GLY A 38 -20.71 13.30 -0.08
CA GLY A 38 -20.63 14.76 -0.11
C GLY A 38 -21.76 15.44 0.64
N ASP A 39 -22.98 14.92 0.50
CA ASP A 39 -24.16 15.45 1.18
C ASP A 39 -24.14 15.08 2.66
N TYR A 40 -23.79 13.82 2.97
CA TYR A 40 -23.61 13.37 4.36
C TYR A 40 -22.59 14.23 5.13
N ILE A 41 -21.43 14.52 4.54
CA ILE A 41 -20.43 15.39 5.18
C ILE A 41 -20.99 16.81 5.35
N ARG A 42 -21.73 17.34 4.37
CA ARG A 42 -22.27 18.70 4.46
C ARG A 42 -23.24 18.87 5.63
N GLU A 43 -24.07 17.86 5.87
CA GLU A 43 -25.06 17.84 6.95
C GLU A 43 -24.43 17.62 8.33
N ASN A 44 -23.36 16.81 8.41
CA ASN A 44 -22.79 16.35 9.68
C ASN A 44 -21.40 16.96 10.00
N ARG A 45 -20.93 17.93 9.21
CA ARG A 45 -19.54 18.43 9.24
C ARG A 45 -19.10 18.85 10.65
N ASP A 46 -19.88 19.72 11.28
CA ASP A 46 -19.47 20.37 12.51
C ASP A 46 -19.47 19.38 13.68
N GLU A 47 -20.39 18.43 13.70
CA GLU A 47 -20.40 17.31 14.64
C GLU A 47 -19.14 16.43 14.46
N ILE A 48 -18.83 16.02 13.22
CA ILE A 48 -17.67 15.18 12.92
C ILE A 48 -16.37 15.88 13.34
N VAL A 49 -16.19 17.15 12.98
CA VAL A 49 -14.98 17.92 13.31
C VAL A 49 -14.87 18.13 14.83
N THR A 50 -15.99 18.43 15.50
CA THR A 50 -16.01 18.58 16.96
C THR A 50 -15.65 17.26 17.67
N ALA A 51 -16.20 16.15 17.21
CA ALA A 51 -15.90 14.82 17.76
C ALA A 51 -14.43 14.45 17.58
N LEU A 52 -13.83 14.76 16.42
CA LEU A 52 -12.41 14.53 16.15
C LEU A 52 -11.51 15.40 17.05
N ARG A 53 -11.82 16.70 17.17
CA ARG A 53 -11.08 17.62 18.06
C ARG A 53 -11.13 17.17 19.53
N ASN A 54 -12.31 16.76 19.99
CA ASN A 54 -12.53 16.33 21.36
C ASN A 54 -12.10 14.88 21.63
N ARG A 55 -11.54 14.18 20.63
CA ARG A 55 -11.05 12.79 20.75
C ARG A 55 -12.15 11.78 21.12
N ILE A 56 -13.40 12.09 20.79
CA ILE A 56 -14.57 11.23 21.05
C ILE A 56 -15.10 10.57 19.77
N TYR A 57 -14.54 10.89 18.61
CA TYR A 57 -14.87 10.22 17.35
C TYR A 57 -14.49 8.73 17.42
N MET A 58 -15.46 7.84 17.18
CA MET A 58 -15.28 6.40 17.13
C MET A 58 -15.49 5.90 15.69
N PRO A 59 -14.44 5.39 15.01
CA PRO A 59 -14.56 4.85 13.66
C PRO A 59 -15.53 3.66 13.61
N LYS A 60 -16.22 3.50 12.48
CA LYS A 60 -17.12 2.35 12.27
C LYS A 60 -16.31 1.08 11.96
N PRO A 61 -16.82 -0.12 12.32
CA PRO A 61 -16.19 -1.37 11.95
C PRO A 61 -16.13 -1.54 10.43
N VAL A 62 -15.09 -2.25 9.94
CA VAL A 62 -14.89 -2.48 8.50
C VAL A 62 -15.80 -3.60 7.98
N ARG A 63 -16.36 -3.42 6.77
CA ARG A 63 -17.17 -4.44 6.10
C ARG A 63 -16.28 -5.54 5.54
N ARG A 64 -16.56 -6.80 5.88
CA ARG A 64 -15.78 -7.94 5.40
C ARG A 64 -16.25 -8.38 4.01
N VAL A 65 -15.31 -8.52 3.08
CA VAL A 65 -15.52 -9.10 1.75
C VAL A 65 -14.44 -10.14 1.50
N TYR A 66 -14.76 -11.21 0.78
CA TYR A 66 -13.82 -12.25 0.41
C TYR A 66 -13.49 -12.19 -1.08
N ILE A 67 -12.20 -12.09 -1.40
CA ILE A 67 -11.71 -12.09 -2.78
C ILE A 67 -11.11 -13.48 -3.08
N PRO A 68 -11.52 -14.17 -4.15
CA PRO A 68 -10.95 -15.45 -4.52
C PRO A 68 -9.47 -15.31 -4.92
N LYS A 69 -8.65 -16.31 -4.55
CA LYS A 69 -7.30 -16.50 -5.06
C LYS A 69 -7.28 -17.65 -6.07
N ASP A 70 -6.28 -17.66 -6.92
CA ASP A 70 -6.07 -18.71 -7.94
C ASP A 70 -5.92 -20.12 -7.34
N ASN A 71 -5.49 -20.21 -6.08
CA ASN A 71 -5.32 -21.48 -5.36
C ASN A 71 -6.58 -21.96 -4.62
N GLY A 72 -7.76 -21.41 -4.93
CA GLY A 72 -9.04 -21.76 -4.31
C GLY A 72 -9.26 -21.23 -2.89
N LYS A 73 -8.24 -20.61 -2.27
CA LYS A 73 -8.39 -19.93 -0.97
C LYS A 73 -8.98 -18.53 -1.17
N GLN A 74 -9.51 -17.94 -0.10
CA GLN A 74 -10.01 -16.56 -0.12
C GLN A 74 -9.09 -15.62 0.65
N ARG A 75 -8.97 -14.37 0.17
CA ARG A 75 -8.34 -13.26 0.89
C ARG A 75 -9.44 -12.43 1.56
N PRO A 76 -9.48 -12.31 2.90
CA PRO A 76 -10.38 -11.37 3.54
C PRO A 76 -9.91 -9.93 3.27
N LEU A 77 -10.83 -9.08 2.83
CA LEU A 77 -10.67 -7.64 2.68
C LEU A 77 -11.61 -6.94 3.67
N GLY A 78 -11.11 -5.92 4.36
CA GLY A 78 -11.92 -5.02 5.17
C GLY A 78 -12.13 -3.71 4.40
N ILE A 79 -13.38 -3.31 4.23
CA ILE A 79 -13.76 -2.07 3.54
C ILE A 79 -14.29 -1.09 4.60
N PRO A 80 -13.53 -0.04 4.97
CA PRO A 80 -14.03 1.01 5.85
C PRO A 80 -15.14 1.82 5.19
N THR A 81 -15.86 2.61 5.98
CA THR A 81 -16.88 3.53 5.47
C THR A 81 -16.24 4.65 4.63
N ALA A 82 -17.02 5.27 3.75
CA ALA A 82 -16.51 6.33 2.90
C ALA A 82 -16.02 7.54 3.71
N LEU A 83 -16.68 7.82 4.85
CA LEU A 83 -16.25 8.83 5.82
C LEU A 83 -14.93 8.43 6.50
N ASP A 84 -14.83 7.21 7.04
CA ASP A 84 -13.61 6.75 7.71
C ASP A 84 -12.41 6.78 6.78
N ARG A 85 -12.59 6.38 5.51
CA ARG A 85 -11.54 6.50 4.48
C ARG A 85 -11.12 7.96 4.27
N THR A 86 -12.07 8.90 4.32
CA THR A 86 -11.79 10.33 4.16
C THR A 86 -10.99 10.87 5.35
N ILE A 87 -11.34 10.47 6.57
CA ILE A 87 -10.59 10.85 7.79
C ILE A 87 -9.18 10.24 7.77
N GLN A 88 -9.06 8.94 7.43
CA GLN A 88 -7.76 8.28 7.27
C GLN A 88 -6.89 8.97 6.22
N GLN A 89 -7.47 9.34 5.07
CA GLN A 89 -6.79 10.08 4.02
C GLN A 89 -6.36 11.49 4.49
N ALA A 90 -7.20 12.17 5.27
CA ALA A 90 -6.88 13.48 5.85
C ALA A 90 -5.73 13.40 6.86
N ILE A 91 -5.64 12.31 7.64
CA ILE A 91 -4.52 12.03 8.55
C ILE A 91 -3.25 11.69 7.76
N ALA A 92 -3.37 10.84 6.75
CA ALA A 92 -2.23 10.34 5.99
C ALA A 92 -1.54 11.44 5.17
N GLN A 93 -2.27 12.45 4.68
CA GLN A 93 -1.73 13.53 3.85
C GLN A 93 -0.56 14.30 4.52
N PRO A 94 -0.76 15.00 5.65
CA PRO A 94 0.32 15.74 6.29
C PRO A 94 1.39 14.83 6.88
N ILE A 95 1.03 13.63 7.34
CA ILE A 95 2.01 12.64 7.84
C ILE A 95 2.93 12.20 6.69
N SER A 96 2.38 11.91 5.52
CA SER A 96 3.18 11.50 4.36
C SER A 96 4.16 12.59 3.96
N ASP A 97 3.72 13.86 3.99
CA ASP A 97 4.59 15.00 3.67
C ASP A 97 5.78 15.09 4.64
N ILE A 98 5.55 14.88 5.95
CA ILE A 98 6.62 14.87 6.96
C ILE A 98 7.59 13.69 6.76
N TYR A 99 7.06 12.49 6.53
CA TYR A 99 7.90 11.29 6.41
C TYR A 99 8.67 11.23 5.09
N GLU A 100 8.17 11.85 4.02
CA GLU A 100 8.84 11.85 2.72
C GLU A 100 10.23 12.50 2.78
N GLU A 101 10.41 13.51 3.64
CA GLU A 101 11.70 14.17 3.89
C GLU A 101 12.71 13.27 4.62
N ILE A 102 12.22 12.29 5.39
CA ILE A 102 13.04 11.43 6.24
C ILE A 102 13.31 10.07 5.56
N PHE A 103 12.43 9.64 4.65
CA PHE A 103 12.58 8.35 4.00
C PHE A 103 13.84 8.26 3.14
N SER A 104 14.59 7.18 3.34
CA SER A 104 15.76 6.81 2.54
C SER A 104 15.48 6.90 1.04
N ASN A 105 16.47 7.37 0.27
CA ASN A 105 16.40 7.39 -1.20
C ASN A 105 16.24 5.99 -1.83
N TYR A 106 16.52 4.93 -1.08
CA TYR A 106 16.36 3.54 -1.49
C TYR A 106 15.04 2.90 -1.02
N SER A 107 14.15 3.68 -0.41
CA SER A 107 12.78 3.25 -0.11
C SER A 107 11.84 3.63 -1.26
N TYR A 108 11.18 2.66 -1.87
CA TYR A 108 10.36 2.89 -3.08
C TYR A 108 8.88 2.52 -2.92
N GLY A 109 8.51 1.80 -1.86
CA GLY A 109 7.14 1.33 -1.64
C GLY A 109 6.23 2.44 -1.15
N PHE A 110 5.02 2.53 -1.72
CA PHE A 110 3.93 3.41 -1.28
C PHE A 110 4.29 4.92 -1.18
N ARG A 111 5.30 5.37 -1.94
CA ARG A 111 5.76 6.76 -1.95
C ARG A 111 5.37 7.49 -3.24
N PRO A 112 4.99 8.78 -3.17
CA PRO A 112 4.76 9.59 -4.36
C PRO A 112 5.98 9.61 -5.28
N GLY A 113 5.77 9.44 -6.59
CA GLY A 113 6.85 9.48 -7.59
C GLY A 113 7.84 8.31 -7.54
N ARG A 114 7.63 7.31 -6.67
CA ARG A 114 8.47 6.11 -6.60
C ARG A 114 7.67 4.86 -6.93
N SER A 115 8.32 3.91 -7.59
CA SER A 115 7.69 2.68 -8.07
C SER A 115 8.61 1.47 -7.93
N CYS A 116 8.04 0.27 -8.06
CA CYS A 116 8.80 -0.97 -8.12
C CYS A 116 9.88 -0.95 -9.23
N HIS A 117 9.60 -0.31 -10.37
CA HIS A 117 10.58 -0.17 -11.45
C HIS A 117 11.78 0.68 -11.07
N ASN A 118 11.62 1.70 -10.21
CA ASN A 118 12.75 2.47 -9.70
C ASN A 118 13.64 1.60 -8.81
N ALA A 119 13.04 0.78 -7.95
CA ALA A 119 13.78 -0.16 -7.11
C ALA A 119 14.57 -1.18 -7.95
N ILE A 120 13.95 -1.73 -8.99
CA ILE A 120 14.63 -2.66 -9.91
C ILE A 120 15.79 -1.98 -10.63
N ARG A 121 15.60 -0.77 -11.17
CA ARG A 121 16.67 -0.03 -11.84
C ARG A 121 17.85 0.22 -10.90
N GLN A 122 17.58 0.65 -9.66
CA GLN A 122 18.62 0.86 -8.67
C GLN A 122 19.35 -0.44 -8.32
N ALA A 123 18.62 -1.54 -8.16
CA ALA A 123 19.23 -2.84 -7.91
C ALA A 123 20.13 -3.29 -9.08
N LEU A 124 19.72 -3.02 -10.32
CA LEU A 124 20.52 -3.32 -11.51
C LEU A 124 21.79 -2.45 -11.61
N GLU A 125 21.80 -1.22 -11.12
CA GLU A 125 23.01 -0.40 -11.08
C GLU A 125 24.08 -0.99 -10.13
N TYR A 126 23.66 -1.55 -8.99
CA TYR A 126 24.59 -2.23 -8.07
C TYR A 126 25.06 -3.59 -8.61
N LEU A 127 24.21 -4.27 -9.37
CA LEU A 127 24.54 -5.52 -10.01
C LEU A 127 25.25 -5.24 -11.34
N ASN A 128 26.57 -5.07 -11.32
CA ASN A 128 27.33 -4.97 -12.57
C ASN A 128 27.12 -6.22 -13.46
N ASP A 129 27.38 -6.09 -14.77
CA ASP A 129 27.14 -7.17 -15.75
C ASP A 129 27.82 -8.48 -15.36
N THR A 130 28.99 -8.41 -14.72
CA THR A 130 29.70 -9.57 -14.18
C THR A 130 28.91 -10.28 -13.08
N THR A 131 28.31 -9.54 -12.15
CA THR A 131 27.48 -10.08 -11.07
C THR A 131 26.17 -10.65 -11.61
N LEU A 132 25.50 -9.95 -12.53
CA LEU A 132 24.31 -10.46 -13.22
C LEU A 132 24.61 -11.74 -14.00
N ASN A 133 25.73 -11.79 -14.71
CA ASN A 133 26.17 -12.98 -15.43
C ASN A 133 26.50 -14.13 -14.47
N LEU A 134 27.12 -13.85 -13.32
CA LEU A 134 27.41 -14.86 -12.32
C LEU A 134 26.12 -15.42 -11.70
N ILE A 135 25.17 -14.57 -11.32
CA ILE A 135 23.85 -14.99 -10.82
C ILE A 135 23.14 -15.84 -11.89
N ARG A 136 23.13 -15.41 -13.15
CA ARG A 136 22.54 -16.20 -14.25
C ARG A 136 23.22 -17.55 -14.44
N LYS A 137 24.54 -17.64 -14.31
CA LYS A 137 25.29 -18.91 -14.38
C LYS A 137 24.87 -19.85 -13.24
N TYR A 138 24.78 -19.35 -12.00
CA TYR A 138 24.33 -20.15 -10.86
C TYR A 138 22.87 -20.61 -10.99
N LEU A 139 21.98 -19.77 -11.53
CA LEU A 139 20.59 -20.16 -11.80
C LEU A 139 20.47 -21.24 -12.89
N LYS A 140 21.39 -21.26 -13.85
CA LYS A 140 21.42 -22.20 -14.98
C LYS A 140 22.27 -23.44 -14.74
N ALA A 141 22.99 -23.53 -13.63
CA ALA A 141 23.95 -24.59 -13.33
C ALA A 141 23.33 -26.01 -13.28
N GLY A 142 21.99 -26.12 -13.36
CA GLY A 142 21.31 -27.41 -13.43
C GLY A 142 21.33 -28.14 -12.09
N VAL A 143 20.93 -29.41 -12.14
CA VAL A 143 21.03 -30.35 -11.02
C VAL A 143 21.66 -31.64 -11.55
N LEU A 144 22.65 -32.17 -10.83
CA LEU A 144 23.23 -33.49 -11.11
C LEU A 144 22.40 -34.55 -10.39
N GLU A 145 21.72 -35.42 -11.14
CA GLU A 145 20.85 -36.47 -10.59
C GLU A 145 21.24 -37.82 -11.20
N LYS A 146 21.65 -38.78 -10.36
CA LYS A 146 22.16 -40.10 -10.77
C LYS A 146 23.32 -40.03 -11.80
N GLY A 147 24.18 -39.03 -11.69
CA GLY A 147 25.34 -38.83 -12.57
C GLY A 147 25.02 -38.16 -13.91
N LEU A 148 23.77 -37.75 -14.15
CA LEU A 148 23.36 -37.03 -15.34
C LEU A 148 23.03 -35.58 -14.99
N GLU A 149 23.56 -34.64 -15.76
CA GLU A 149 23.24 -33.22 -15.64
C GLU A 149 21.87 -32.94 -16.25
N LYS A 150 21.01 -32.27 -15.49
CA LYS A 150 19.69 -31.84 -15.95
C LYS A 150 19.58 -30.32 -15.85
N ALA A 151 19.25 -29.68 -16.97
CA ALA A 151 19.10 -28.22 -17.02
C ALA A 151 17.89 -27.75 -16.19
N THR A 152 18.08 -26.69 -15.41
CA THR A 152 17.00 -26.04 -14.65
C THR A 152 16.31 -25.01 -15.55
N ILE A 153 15.07 -25.32 -15.96
CA ILE A 153 14.24 -24.46 -16.81
C ILE A 153 13.39 -23.48 -15.99
N THR A 154 13.02 -23.85 -14.76
CA THR A 154 12.31 -23.01 -13.78
C THR A 154 12.71 -23.40 -12.35
N GLY A 155 12.69 -22.44 -11.42
CA GLY A 155 13.06 -22.65 -10.02
C GLY A 155 14.56 -22.47 -9.74
N VAL A 156 14.91 -22.37 -8.45
CA VAL A 156 16.29 -22.21 -7.95
C VAL A 156 16.56 -23.36 -6.99
N PRO A 157 17.75 -24.00 -6.99
CA PRO A 157 18.06 -25.07 -6.05
C PRO A 157 17.82 -24.65 -4.60
N GLN A 158 16.98 -25.40 -3.86
CA GLN A 158 16.75 -25.14 -2.43
C GLN A 158 18.01 -25.53 -1.66
N GLY A 159 18.72 -24.53 -1.15
CA GLY A 159 20.05 -24.65 -0.52
C GLY A 159 21.11 -23.70 -1.10
N GLY A 160 20.85 -23.09 -2.27
CA GLY A 160 21.71 -22.06 -2.87
C GLY A 160 21.42 -20.63 -2.38
N LEU A 161 21.96 -19.61 -3.06
CA LEU A 161 21.91 -18.16 -2.72
C LEU A 161 20.58 -17.62 -2.15
N ARG A 162 19.43 -18.22 -2.49
CA ARG A 162 18.14 -17.87 -1.90
C ARG A 162 18.09 -18.11 -0.37
N SER A 163 18.90 -19.02 0.16
CA SER A 163 19.05 -19.28 1.60
C SER A 163 19.88 -18.23 2.33
N VAL A 164 20.62 -17.37 1.62
CA VAL A 164 21.55 -16.38 2.20
C VAL A 164 20.99 -14.95 2.12
N VAL A 165 20.03 -14.71 1.22
CA VAL A 165 19.51 -13.37 0.89
C VAL A 165 18.05 -13.16 1.36
N CYS A 166 17.39 -14.21 1.87
CA CYS A 166 16.03 -14.12 2.42
C CYS A 166 16.02 -14.12 3.94
#